data_AF-A0A3S5CQ49-F1
#
_entry.id   AF-A0A3S5CQ49-F1
#
_cell.length_a   1.000
_cell.length_b   1.000
_cell.length_c   1.000
_cell.angle_alpha   90.00
_cell.angle_beta   90.00
_cell.angle_gamma   90.00
#
_symmetry.space_group_name_H-M   'P 1'
#
loop_
_entity.id
_entity.type
_entity.pdbx_description
1 polymer ?
#
loop_
_entity_poly.entity_id
_entity_poly.type
_entity_poly.pdbx_seq_one_letter_code
_entity_poly.pdbx_strand_id
1 'polypeptide(L)'
;MTDIVSVKGVGARSANISWQQPVDADCTGELIGYEVLVNSSHSTGPVSIKLPRTNTSHLLEDRQLKQWVEAKLDILLVLMHGCHEDAHRSRHHGALKMSM
;
A
#
# COMPACT_ATOMS: atom_id res chain seq x y z
N MET A 1 -14.76 -8.87 3.68
CA MET A 1 -13.53 -8.29 3.13
C MET A 1 -13.30 -7.01 3.91
N THR A 2 -12.48 -7.07 4.97
CA THR A 2 -12.20 -5.92 5.84
C THR A 2 -11.15 -5.06 5.13
N ASP A 3 -11.47 -3.82 4.78
CA ASP A 3 -10.49 -2.87 4.24
C ASP A 3 -9.40 -2.61 5.30
N ILE A 4 -8.27 -3.31 5.18
CA ILE A 4 -7.14 -3.15 6.11
C ILE A 4 -6.37 -1.85 5.86
N VAL A 5 -6.65 -1.15 4.75
CA VAL A 5 -5.97 0.09 4.36
C VAL A 5 -6.91 1.27 4.63
N SER A 6 -6.41 2.26 5.36
CA SER A 6 -7.14 3.45 5.77
C SER A 6 -6.35 4.71 5.49
N VAL A 7 -7.00 5.68 4.86
CA VAL A 7 -6.45 7.02 4.66
C VAL A 7 -6.73 7.84 5.92
N LYS A 8 -5.67 8.29 6.61
CA LYS A 8 -5.78 9.06 7.86
C LYS A 8 -5.90 10.56 7.64
N GLY A 9 -5.40 11.06 6.53
CA GLY A 9 -5.51 12.47 6.18
C GLY A 9 -4.99 12.73 4.79
N VAL A 10 -5.60 13.69 4.11
CA VAL A 10 -5.16 14.14 2.80
C VAL A 10 -4.92 15.64 2.86
N GLY A 11 -3.68 16.04 2.56
CA GLY A 11 -3.28 17.43 2.37
C GLY A 11 -3.19 17.75 0.88
N ALA A 12 -2.94 19.02 0.57
CA ALA A 12 -2.91 19.51 -0.82
C ALA A 12 -1.94 18.75 -1.75
N ARG A 13 -0.86 18.17 -1.20
CA ARG A 13 0.18 17.47 -1.95
C ARG A 13 0.72 16.23 -1.22
N SER A 14 -0.05 15.70 -0.27
CA SER A 14 0.39 14.58 0.56
C SER A 14 -0.79 13.78 1.09
N ALA A 15 -0.62 12.48 1.28
CA ALA A 15 -1.63 11.63 1.90
C ALA A 15 -1.00 10.74 2.97
N ASN A 16 -1.55 10.78 4.18
CA ASN A 16 -1.17 9.86 5.23
C ASN A 16 -2.01 8.60 5.13
N ILE A 17 -1.37 7.47 4.88
CA ILE A 17 -2.01 6.17 4.75
C ILE A 17 -1.56 5.27 5.90
N SER A 18 -2.45 4.40 6.33
CA SER A 18 -2.21 3.44 7.39
C SER A 18 -2.83 2.11 7.03
N TRP A 19 -2.26 1.04 7.54
CA TRP A 19 -2.82 -0.28 7.37
C TRP A 19 -2.61 -1.15 8.59
N GLN A 20 -3.51 -2.10 8.75
CA GLN A 20 -3.35 -3.17 9.72
C GLN A 20 -2.70 -4.37 9.06
N GLN A 21 -1.82 -5.05 9.78
CA GLN A 21 -1.32 -6.34 9.34
C GLN A 21 -2.52 -7.31 9.27
N PRO A 22 -2.85 -7.88 8.11
CA PRO A 22 -3.95 -8.82 8.00
C PRO A 22 -3.65 -10.05 8.86
N VAL A 23 -4.62 -10.39 9.71
CA VAL A 23 -4.55 -11.56 10.61
C VAL A 23 -4.81 -12.87 9.84
N ASP A 24 -5.48 -12.77 8.68
CA ASP A 24 -5.92 -13.90 7.84
C ASP A 24 -5.17 -14.04 6.51
N ALA A 25 -4.07 -13.30 6.29
CA ALA A 25 -3.20 -13.72 5.19
C ALA A 25 -2.73 -15.13 5.54
N ASP A 26 -2.91 -16.12 4.67
CA ASP A 26 -2.37 -17.47 4.83
C ASP A 26 -0.87 -17.39 5.16
N CYS A 27 -0.54 -17.23 6.45
CA CYS A 27 0.77 -16.88 6.99
C CYS A 27 1.65 -18.14 7.03
N THR A 28 1.74 -18.84 5.90
CA THR A 28 2.68 -19.94 5.74
C THR A 28 4.11 -19.44 5.49
N GLY A 29 4.31 -18.13 5.37
CA GLY A 29 5.60 -17.46 5.25
C GLY A 29 5.82 -16.31 6.25
N GLU A 30 7.07 -15.99 6.53
CA GLU A 30 7.48 -14.87 7.37
C GLU A 30 7.27 -13.55 6.60
N LEU A 31 6.52 -12.61 7.19
CA LEU A 31 6.41 -11.26 6.67
C LEU A 31 7.78 -10.57 6.71
N ILE A 32 8.29 -10.20 5.54
CA ILE A 32 9.56 -9.48 5.41
C ILE A 32 9.39 -8.01 5.04
N GLY A 33 8.21 -7.62 4.53
CA GLY A 33 7.93 -6.23 4.21
C GLY A 33 6.58 -6.01 3.57
N TYR A 34 6.33 -4.74 3.25
CA TYR A 34 5.17 -4.31 2.49
C TYR A 34 5.61 -3.63 1.20
N GLU A 35 4.77 -3.71 0.18
CA GLU A 35 4.88 -2.87 -1.00
C GLU A 35 3.58 -2.11 -1.21
N VAL A 36 3.64 -0.79 -1.18
CA VAL A 36 2.50 0.08 -1.46
C VAL A 36 2.56 0.44 -2.94
N LEU A 37 1.54 0.03 -3.68
CA LEU A 37 1.32 0.48 -5.05
C LEU A 37 0.32 1.62 -5.05
N VAL A 38 0.72 2.68 -5.73
CA VAL A 38 0.06 3.97 -5.73
C VAL A 38 -0.30 4.24 -7.19
N ASN A 39 -1.55 3.96 -7.55
CA ASN A 39 -2.04 4.06 -8.94
C ASN A 39 -2.98 5.26 -9.09
N SER A 40 -2.56 6.27 -9.85
CA SER A 40 -3.39 7.43 -10.17
C SER A 40 -3.84 7.40 -11.60
N SER A 41 -5.04 7.94 -11.82
CA SER A 41 -5.63 8.15 -13.14
C SER A 41 -4.74 8.94 -14.10
N HIS A 42 -3.83 9.78 -13.59
CA HIS A 42 -2.94 10.62 -14.41
C HIS A 42 -1.50 10.08 -14.50
N SER A 43 -1.20 8.94 -13.86
CA SER A 43 0.14 8.35 -13.89
C SER A 43 0.28 7.32 -15.02
N THR A 44 1.45 7.28 -15.68
CA THR A 44 1.79 6.28 -16.71
C THR A 44 1.98 4.87 -16.17
N GLY A 45 1.78 4.65 -14.86
CA GLY A 45 1.87 3.36 -14.20
C GLY A 45 1.88 3.50 -12.67
N PRO A 46 1.66 2.39 -11.93
CA PRO A 46 1.65 2.41 -10.47
C PRO A 46 3.05 2.73 -9.93
N VAL A 47 3.11 3.65 -8.98
CA VAL A 47 4.33 3.93 -8.22
C VAL A 47 4.44 2.87 -7.11
N SER A 48 5.60 2.22 -7.01
CA SER A 48 5.85 1.15 -6.03
C SER A 48 6.78 1.63 -4.93
N ILE A 49 6.33 1.50 -3.67
CA ILE A 49 7.05 1.92 -2.48
C ILE A 49 7.26 0.71 -1.59
N LYS A 50 8.51 0.30 -1.42
CA LYS A 50 8.90 -0.81 -0.54
C LYS A 50 9.10 -0.31 0.88
N LEU A 51 8.45 -0.96 1.83
CA LEU A 51 8.45 -0.58 3.24
C LEU A 51 8.84 -1.77 4.14
N PRO A 52 9.53 -1.52 5.27
CA PRO A 52 9.81 -2.54 6.26
C PRO A 52 8.55 -3.16 6.84
N ARG A 53 8.64 -4.41 7.31
CA ARG A 53 7.52 -5.14 7.94
C ARG A 53 6.94 -4.49 9.20
N THR A 54 7.70 -3.60 9.86
CA THR A 54 7.26 -2.89 11.06
C THR A 54 6.40 -1.67 10.74
N ASN A 55 6.34 -1.25 9.47
CA ASN A 55 5.53 -0.11 9.06
C ASN A 55 4.06 -0.48 8.97
N THR A 56 3.23 0.29 9.67
CA THR A 56 1.77 0.25 9.58
C THR A 56 1.21 1.58 9.05
N SER A 57 2.08 2.51 8.69
CA SER A 57 1.73 3.78 8.07
C SER A 57 2.85 4.33 7.20
N HIS A 58 2.47 5.19 6.27
CA HIS A 58 3.40 5.91 5.39
C HIS A 58 2.79 7.23 4.93
N LEU A 59 3.64 8.25 4.82
CA LEU A 59 3.29 9.53 4.24
C LEU A 59 3.64 9.52 2.76
N LEU A 60 2.62 9.52 1.91
CA LEU A 60 2.78 9.71 0.47
C LEU A 60 2.99 11.19 0.19
N GLU A 61 4.11 11.52 -0.46
CA GLU A 61 4.46 12.90 -0.84
C GLU A 61 4.21 13.16 -2.33
N ASP A 62 4.11 14.44 -2.70
CA ASP A 62 3.84 14.95 -4.05
C ASP A 62 4.59 14.25 -5.18
N ARG A 63 5.87 13.94 -4.95
CA ARG A 63 6.73 13.20 -5.89
C ARG A 63 6.16 11.85 -6.29
N GLN A 64 5.42 11.19 -5.40
CA GLN A 64 4.70 9.94 -5.62
C GLN A 64 3.26 10.19 -6.12
N LEU A 65 2.71 11.38 -5.83
CA LEU A 65 1.32 11.77 -6.05
C LEU A 65 1.14 12.77 -7.22
N LYS A 66 2.01 12.74 -8.25
CA LYS A 66 1.99 13.71 -9.37
C LYS A 66 0.57 13.93 -9.95
N GLN A 67 -0.02 15.11 -9.70
CA GLN A 67 -1.32 15.56 -10.26
C GLN A 67 -2.52 14.65 -9.92
N TRP A 68 -2.71 14.33 -8.64
CA TRP A 68 -3.77 13.40 -8.23
C TRP A 68 -5.13 14.08 -8.06
N VAL A 69 -6.15 13.51 -8.71
CA VAL A 69 -7.59 13.80 -8.48
C VAL A 69 -8.25 12.57 -7.83
N GLU A 70 -7.96 11.37 -8.35
CA GLU A 70 -8.42 10.09 -7.82
C GLU A 70 -7.32 9.03 -7.90
N ALA A 71 -7.34 8.15 -6.92
CA ALA A 71 -6.19 7.37 -6.54
C ALA A 71 -6.56 6.04 -5.93
N LYS A 72 -5.98 4.96 -6.46
CA LYS A 72 -6.11 3.64 -5.90
C LYS A 72 -4.81 3.25 -5.20
N LEU A 73 -4.94 2.79 -3.96
CA LEU A 73 -3.86 2.27 -3.15
C LEU A 73 -4.02 0.76 -3.05
N ASP A 74 -2.95 0.05 -3.36
CA ASP A 74 -2.87 -1.38 -3.13
C ASP A 74 -1.70 -1.65 -2.19
N ILE A 75 -1.94 -2.36 -1.09
CA ILE A 75 -0.87 -2.80 -0.19
C ILE A 75 -0.66 -4.29 -0.41
N LEU A 76 0.58 -4.64 -0.75
CA LEU A 76 1.02 -6.00 -0.95
C LEU A 76 1.88 -6.43 0.22
N LEU A 77 1.52 -7.55 0.83
CA LEU A 77 2.38 -8.22 1.80
C LEU A 77 3.47 -8.96 1.04
N VAL A 78 4.72 -8.84 1.49
CA VAL A 78 5.84 -9.61 0.96
C VAL A 78 6.19 -10.67 2.00
N LEU A 79 5.85 -11.92 1.71
CA LEU A 79 6.13 -13.07 2.57
C LEU A 79 7.30 -13.89 2.01
N MET A 80 8.21 -14.32 2.87
CA MET A 80 9.23 -15.34 2.55
C MET A 80 8.77 -16.70 3.04
N HIS A 81 8.64 -17.67 2.14
CA HIS A 81 8.33 -19.05 2.51
C HIS A 81 9.64 -19.82 2.64
N GLY A 82 9.85 -20.50 3.78
CA GLY A 82 11.12 -21.15 4.13
C GLY A 82 11.58 -22.28 3.19
N CYS A 83 10.83 -22.62 2.14
CA CYS A 83 11.15 -23.72 1.22
C CYS A 83 11.14 -23.35 -0.29
N HIS A 84 10.89 -22.10 -0.67
CA HIS A 84 10.94 -21.64 -2.07
C HIS A 84 11.28 -20.15 -2.10
N GLU A 85 12.19 -19.72 -2.99
CA GLU A 85 12.55 -18.30 -3.23
C GLU A 85 11.43 -17.49 -3.93
N ASP A 86 10.18 -17.93 -3.84
CA ASP A 86 9.03 -17.26 -4.44
C ASP A 86 8.32 -16.41 -3.38
N ALA A 87 8.43 -15.09 -3.52
CA ALA A 87 7.74 -14.14 -2.65
C ALA A 87 6.23 -14.14 -2.95
N HIS A 88 5.41 -14.58 -1.98
CA HIS A 88 3.96 -14.53 -2.11
C HIS A 88 3.44 -13.11 -1.84
N ARG A 89 2.59 -12.60 -2.73
CA ARG A 89 1.99 -11.24 -2.66
C ARG A 89 0.49 -11.30 -2.43
N SER A 90 0.06 -11.02 -1.20
CA SER A 90 -1.36 -10.79 -0.89
C SER A 90 -1.73 -9.33 -1.13
N ARG A 91 -2.75 -9.06 -1.96
CA ARG A 91 -3.15 -7.71 -2.36
C ARG A 91 -4.37 -7.25 -1.55
N HIS A 92 -4.24 -6.09 -0.91
CA HIS A 92 -5.33 -5.44 -0.20
C HIS A 92 -5.59 -4.04 -0.78
N HIS A 93 -6.86 -3.68 -0.89
CA HIS A 93 -7.29 -2.45 -1.55
C HIS A 93 -7.57 -1.32 -0.55
N GLY A 94 -7.30 -0.09 -0.98
CA GLY A 94 -7.79 1.15 -0.39
C GLY A 94 -8.05 2.17 -1.49
N ALA A 95 -9.08 3.00 -1.34
CA ALA A 95 -9.39 4.08 -2.29
C ALA A 95 -9.15 5.43 -1.63
N LEU A 96 -8.58 6.37 -2.39
CA LEU A 96 -8.31 7.72 -1.94
C LEU A 96 -8.99 8.69 -2.90
N LYS A 97 -9.93 9.48 -2.38
CA LYS A 97 -10.67 10.49 -3.13
C LYS A 97 -10.51 11.83 -2.42
N MET A 98 -10.00 12.82 -3.12
CA MET A 98 -9.96 14.20 -2.64
C MET A 98 -11.16 14.97 -3.18
N SER A 99 -11.82 15.71 -2.30
CA SER A 99 -12.75 16.76 -2.71
C SER A 99 -11.94 18.05 -2.88
N MET A 100 -11.92 18.61 -4.08
CA MET A 100 -11.45 19.98 -4.34
C MET A 100 -12.43 21.00 -3.75
#